data_AF-A0A0C1FNU1-F1
#
_entry.id   AF-A0A0C1FNU1-F1
#
_cell.length_a   1.000
_cell.length_b   1.000
_cell.length_c   1.000
_cell.angle_alpha   90.00
_cell.angle_beta   90.00
_cell.angle_gamma   90.00
#
_symmetry.space_group_name_H-M   'P 1'
#
loop_
_entity.id
_entity.type
_entity.pdbx_description
1 polymer ?
#
loop_
_entity_poly.entity_id
_entity_poly.type
_entity_poly.pdbx_seq_one_letter_code
_entity_poly.pdbx_strand_id
1 'polypeptide(L)' 'MKKKLLNILMISSIFTTIGFIMDGDPKVPSIILRFTEFFLMLGIFFLVLSVLYFGSIFIKRSFRKVIN' A
#
# COMPACT_ATOMS: atom_id res chain seq x y z
N MET A 1 -5.73 12.48 10.40
CA MET A 1 -5.77 11.07 9.96
C MET A 1 -5.96 10.94 8.44
N LYS A 2 -6.93 11.67 7.86
CA LYS A 2 -7.17 11.71 6.40
C LYS A 2 -5.91 11.96 5.55
N LYS A 3 -5.12 13.01 5.87
CA LYS A 3 -3.85 13.31 5.16
C LYS A 3 -2.82 12.16 5.22
N LYS A 4 -2.74 11.43 6.34
CA LYS A 4 -1.79 10.32 6.50
C LYS A 4 -2.18 9.11 5.67
N LEU A 5 -3.47 8.74 5.69
CA LEU A 5 -4.00 7.69 4.84
C LEU A 5 -3.85 8.04 3.35
N LEU A 6 -4.11 9.30 2.99
CA LEU A 6 -3.93 9.79 1.62
C LEU A 6 -2.46 9.70 1.17
N ASN A 7 -1.52 10.05 2.05
CA ASN A 7 -0.09 9.91 1.76
C ASN A 7 0.32 8.45 1.58
N ILE A 8 -0.19 7.53 2.42
CA ILE A 8 0.08 6.10 2.26
C ILE A 8 -0.50 5.60 0.93
N LEU A 9 -1.74 6.00 0.59
CA LEU A 9 -2.38 5.66 -0.67
C LEU A 9 -1.59 6.17 -1.88
N MET A 10 -1.09 7.41 -1.81
CA MET A 10 -0.26 8.01 -2.85
C MET A 10 1.03 7.22 -3.04
N ILE A 11 1.73 6.89 -1.95
CA ILE A 11 2.97 6.10 -2.00
C ILE A 11 2.68 4.71 -2.57
N SER A 12 1.65 4.01 -2.09
CA SER A 12 1.27 2.70 -2.63
C SER A 12 0.92 2.77 -4.12
N SER A 13 0.27 3.84 -4.58
CA SER A 13 -0.07 4.04 -5.99
C SER A 13 1.16 4.19 -6.87
N ILE A 14 2.15 4.96 -6.41
CA ILE A 14 3.43 5.12 -7.11
C ILE A 14 4.15 3.77 -7.25
N PHE A 15 4.29 3.04 -6.14
CA PHE A 15 4.94 1.72 -6.16
C PHE A 15 4.20 0.71 -7.03
N THR A 16 2.88 0.68 -6.94
CA THR A 16 2.05 -0.21 -7.76
C THR A 16 2.19 0.12 -9.24
N THR A 17 2.20 1.40 -9.60
CA THR A 17 2.38 1.84 -11.00
C THR A 17 3.74 1.42 -11.54
N ILE A 18 4.81 1.60 -10.76
CA ILE A 18 6.15 1.17 -11.15
C ILE A 18 6.19 -0.36 -11.30
N GLY A 19 5.68 -1.11 -10.32
CA GLY A 19 5.65 -2.57 -10.37
C GLY A 19 4.86 -3.12 -11.55
N PHE A 20 3.67 -2.57 -11.79
CA PHE A 20 2.80 -2.97 -12.90
C PHE A 20 3.40 -2.66 -14.28
N ILE A 21 4.21 -1.60 -14.40
CA ILE A 21 4.95 -1.31 -15.65
C ILE A 21 6.14 -2.27 -15.81
N MET A 22 6.80 -2.62 -14.72
CA MET A 22 7.99 -3.49 -14.72
C MET A 22 7.68 -4.98 -14.90
N ASP A 23 6.45 -5.40 -14.63
CA ASP A 23 6.04 -6.81 -14.56
C ASP A 23 6.32 -7.60 -15.85
N GLY A 24 6.43 -6.92 -17.00
CA GLY A 24 6.93 -7.52 -18.25
C GLY A 24 6.07 -8.66 -18.83
N ASP A 25 5.03 -9.09 -18.13
CA ASP A 25 4.23 -10.24 -18.46
C ASP A 25 3.39 -10.00 -19.72
N PRO A 26 3.21 -11.04 -20.57
CA PRO A 26 2.44 -10.93 -21.79
C PRO A 26 1.01 -10.53 -21.45
N LYS A 27 0.69 -9.29 -21.82
CA LYS A 27 -0.48 -8.61 -21.30
C LYS A 27 -1.76 -9.35 -21.71
N VAL A 28 -2.50 -9.87 -20.73
CA VAL A 28 -3.82 -10.50 -20.92
C VAL A 28 -4.71 -9.59 -21.79
N PRO A 29 -5.44 -10.09 -22.81
CA PRO A 29 -6.12 -9.24 -23.78
C PRO A 29 -7.26 -8.42 -23.18
N SER A 30 -7.85 -8.86 -22.07
CA SER A 30 -8.96 -8.14 -21.45
C SER A 30 -8.45 -6.96 -20.61
N ILE A 31 -8.93 -5.76 -20.94
CA ILE A 31 -8.67 -4.53 -20.18
C ILE A 31 -9.19 -4.63 -18.75
N ILE A 32 -10.34 -5.31 -18.55
CA ILE A 32 -10.98 -5.47 -17.24
C ILE A 32 -10.05 -6.22 -16.27
N LEU A 33 -9.47 -7.35 -16.69
CA LEU A 33 -8.55 -8.11 -15.84
C LEU A 33 -7.32 -7.28 -15.44
N ARG A 34 -6.77 -6.47 -16.36
CA ARG A 34 -5.64 -5.58 -16.06
C ARG A 34 -5.99 -4.51 -15.01
N PHE A 35 -7.20 -3.93 -15.10
CA PHE A 35 -7.67 -3.00 -14.08
C PHE A 35 -7.85 -3.70 -12.73
N THR A 36 -8.48 -4.87 -12.72
CA THR A 36 -8.68 -5.64 -11.49
C THR A 36 -7.35 -5.98 -10.83
N GLU A 37 -6.38 -6.48 -11.61
CA GLU A 37 -5.03 -6.80 -11.15
C GLU A 37 -4.30 -5.59 -10.55
N PHE A 38 -4.32 -4.45 -11.27
CA PHE A 38 -3.72 -3.21 -10.77
C PHE A 38 -4.32 -2.77 -9.43
N PHE A 39 -5.66 -2.77 -9.31
CA PHE A 39 -6.32 -2.37 -8.06
C PHE A 39 -6.12 -3.37 -6.92
N LEU A 40 -5.97 -4.65 -7.22
CA LEU A 40 -5.69 -5.69 -6.24
C LEU A 40 -4.25 -5.51 -5.70
N MET A 41 -3.29 -5.31 -6.59
CA MET A 41 -1.89 -5.00 -6.24
C MET A 41 -1.81 -3.70 -5.42
N LEU A 42 -2.52 -2.65 -5.82
CA LEU A 42 -2.63 -1.40 -5.07
C LEU A 42 -3.18 -1.62 -3.66
N GLY A 43 -4.24 -2.41 -3.54
CA GLY A 43 -4.84 -2.77 -2.27
C GLY A 43 -3.87 -3.48 -1.33
N ILE A 44 -3.10 -4.45 -1.86
CA ILE A 44 -2.08 -5.18 -1.10
C ILE A 44 -0.99 -4.22 -0.60
N PHE A 45 -0.40 -3.41 -1.49
CA PHE A 45 0.65 -2.45 -1.11
C PHE A 45 0.15 -1.44 -0.08
N PHE A 46 -1.07 -0.92 -0.27
CA PHE A 46 -1.70 -0.01 0.67
C PHE A 46 -1.90 -0.65 2.05
N LEU A 47 -2.37 -1.90 2.09
CA LEU A 47 -2.61 -2.64 3.33
C LEU A 47 -1.29 -2.90 4.07
N VAL A 48 -0.26 -3.39 3.38
CA VAL A 48 1.07 -3.62 3.97
C VAL A 48 1.64 -2.34 4.57
N LEU A 49 1.68 -1.25 3.79
CA LEU A 49 2.18 0.04 4.28
C LEU A 49 1.35 0.60 5.44
N SER A 50 0.02 0.41 5.40
CA SER A 50 -0.86 0.84 6.48
C SER A 50 -0.57 0.07 7.77
N VAL A 51 -0.43 -1.26 7.69
CA VAL A 51 -0.10 -2.09 8.86
C VAL A 51 1.25 -1.69 9.46
N LEU A 52 2.27 -1.48 8.64
CA LEU A 52 3.58 -1.01 9.11
C LEU A 52 3.48 0.37 9.78
N TYR A 53 2.76 1.31 9.16
CA TYR A 53 2.61 2.65 9.69
C TYR A 53 1.86 2.68 11.03
N PHE A 54 0.66 2.09 11.09
CA PHE A 54 -0.14 2.08 12.31
C PHE A 54 0.46 1.17 13.39
N GLY A 55 1.07 0.05 13.00
CA GLY A 55 1.82 -0.83 13.90
C GLY A 55 2.97 -0.10 14.58
N SER A 56 3.79 0.65 13.84
CA SER A 56 4.90 1.43 14.43
C SER A 56 4.41 2.49 15.43
N ILE A 57 3.29 3.15 15.14
CA ILE A 57 2.67 4.12 16.06
C ILE A 57 2.15 3.42 17.32
N PHE A 58 1.51 2.26 17.17
CA PHE A 58 1.01 1.48 18.29
C PHE A 58 2.14 1.04 19.22
N ILE A 59 3.20 0.47 18.66
CA ILE A 59 4.40 0.06 19.39
C ILE A 59 4.99 1.25 20.14
N LYS A 60 5.25 2.38 19.46
CA LYS A 60 5.80 3.59 20.09
C LYS A 60 4.94 4.09 21.26
N ARG A 61 3.62 4.01 21.15
CA ARG A 61 2.69 4.40 22.23
C ARG A 61 2.71 3.41 23.38
N SER A 62 2.79 2.12 23.09
CA SER A 62 2.88 1.06 24.10
C SER A 62 4.15 1.20 24.93
N PHE A 63 5.32 1.35 24.29
CA PHE A 63 6.59 1.57 24.99
C PHE A 63 6.59 2.84 25.84
N ARG A 64 6.00 3.95 25.36
CA ARG A 64 5.90 5.18 26.16
C ARG A 64 5.05 5.00 27.42
N LYS A 65 4.01 4.15 27.38
CA LYS A 65 3.16 3.85 28.55
C LYS A 65 3.82 2.90 29.56
N VAL A 66 4.84 2.15 29.14
CA VAL A 66 5.56 1.21 30.01
C VAL A 66 6.72 1.90 30.74
N ILE A 67 7.29 2.95 30.13
CA ILE A 67 8.45 3.69 30.67
C ILE A 67 8.03 4.84 31.61
N ASN A 68 6.86 5.44 31.39
CA ASN A 68 6.26 6.46 32.28
C ASN A 68 5.32 5.82 33.30
#